data_AF-A0A0F8Z1T9-F1
#
_entry.id   AF-A0A0F8Z1T9-F1
#
_cell.length_a   1.000
_cell.length_b   1.000
_cell.length_c   1.000
_cell.angle_alpha   90.00
_cell.angle_beta   90.00
_cell.angle_gamma   90.00
#
_symmetry.space_group_name_H-M   'P 1'
#
loop_
_entity.id
_entity.type
_entity.pdbx_description
1 polymer ?
#
loop_
_entity_poly.entity_id
_entity_poly.type
_entity_poly.pdbx_seq_one_letter_code
_entity_poly.pdbx_strand_id
1 'polypeptide(L)'
;MRVLICGAAPRKGIGGWKDPWPIIRELRNLPSTAVIIHGNAKGADKLAGELAYGLGFQVIPIDAEWGRYGKGAGPIRNKKMLSMRPDLVLAFHEDISQSKGTRNMISIARKAGVEVRVFSS
;
A
#
# COMPACT_ATOMS: atom_id res chain seq x y z
N MET A 1 -8.66 12.26 7.31
CA MET A 1 -8.68 10.83 6.93
C MET A 1 -7.28 10.39 6.55
N ARG A 2 -6.85 9.20 6.97
CA ARG A 2 -5.59 8.58 6.56
C ARG A 2 -5.89 7.34 5.73
N VAL A 3 -5.30 7.23 4.55
CA VAL A 3 -5.48 6.10 3.65
C VAL A 3 -4.13 5.44 3.43
N LEU A 4 -4.05 4.14 3.72
CA LEU A 4 -2.85 3.36 3.45
C LEU A 4 -3.03 2.62 2.13
N ILE A 5 -2.10 2.82 1.21
CA ILE A 5 -2.08 2.12 -0.08
C ILE A 5 -0.90 1.16 -0.10
N CYS A 6 -1.15 -0.10 -0.49
CA CYS A 6 -0.11 -1.11 -0.57
C CYS A 6 -0.25 -2.02 -1.80
N GLY A 7 0.88 -2.48 -2.33
CA GLY A 7 0.91 -3.40 -3.46
C GLY A 7 2.30 -3.45 -4.12
N ALA A 8 2.77 -4.66 -4.38
CA ALA A 8 4.11 -4.89 -4.93
C ALA A 8 4.13 -4.87 -6.47
N ALA A 9 5.30 -4.56 -7.03
CA ALA A 9 5.61 -4.75 -8.44
C ALA A 9 5.70 -6.24 -8.77
N PRO A 10 5.44 -6.61 -10.04
CA PRO A 10 5.68 -7.96 -10.53
C PRO A 10 7.12 -8.41 -10.27
N ARG A 11 7.29 -9.67 -9.89
CA ARG A 11 8.58 -10.37 -9.79
C ARG A 11 8.57 -11.58 -10.72
N LYS A 12 9.73 -12.17 -11.01
CA LYS A 12 9.79 -13.37 -11.86
C LYS A 12 8.89 -14.47 -11.29
N GLY A 13 7.86 -14.85 -12.04
CA GLY A 13 6.87 -15.86 -11.64
C GLY A 13 5.85 -15.40 -10.58
N ILE A 14 5.81 -14.12 -10.22
CA ILE A 14 4.84 -13.54 -9.28
C ILE A 14 4.26 -12.28 -9.93
N GLY A 15 2.94 -12.24 -10.13
CA GLY A 15 2.26 -11.05 -10.63
C GLY A 15 2.47 -9.81 -9.76
N GLY A 16 1.92 -8.67 -10.16
CA GLY A 16 1.99 -7.46 -9.37
C GLY A 16 1.29 -6.29 -10.04
N TRP A 17 1.30 -5.13 -9.42
CA TRP A 17 0.47 -4.02 -9.89
C TRP A 17 1.27 -3.00 -10.71
N LYS A 18 0.73 -2.64 -11.88
CA LYS A 18 1.30 -1.61 -12.78
C LYS A 18 0.27 -0.64 -13.33
N ASP A 19 -1.03 -0.94 -13.24
CA ASP A 19 -2.07 -0.10 -13.83
C ASP A 19 -2.36 1.13 -12.94
N PRO A 20 -2.08 2.37 -13.41
CA PRO A 20 -2.37 3.57 -12.63
C PRO A 20 -3.87 3.83 -12.47
N TRP A 21 -4.73 3.37 -13.38
CA TRP A 21 -6.09 3.87 -13.48
C TRP A 21 -6.97 3.52 -12.28
N PRO A 22 -6.96 2.27 -11.74
CA PRO A 22 -7.75 1.98 -10.55
C PRO A 22 -7.23 2.75 -9.33
N ILE A 23 -5.92 2.99 -9.22
CA ILE A 23 -5.36 3.81 -8.14
C ILE A 23 -5.85 5.25 -8.25
N ILE A 24 -5.79 5.86 -9.45
CA ILE A 24 -6.30 7.22 -9.70
C ILE A 24 -7.78 7.31 -9.36
N ARG A 25 -8.57 6.32 -9.78
CA ARG A 25 -10.01 6.28 -9.50
C ARG A 25 -10.29 6.32 -8.00
N GLU A 26 -9.61 5.47 -7.22
CA GLU A 26 -9.81 5.46 -5.77
C GLU A 26 -9.31 6.75 -5.12
N LEU A 27 -8.15 7.28 -5.53
CA LEU A 27 -7.63 8.55 -5.02
C LEU A 27 -8.60 9.72 -5.25
N ARG A 28 -9.22 9.81 -6.43
CA ARG A 28 -10.20 10.87 -6.76
C ARG A 28 -11.49 10.81 -5.94
N ASN A 29 -11.80 9.66 -5.34
CA ASN A 29 -12.96 9.50 -4.47
C ASN A 29 -12.65 9.84 -3.00
N LEU A 30 -11.41 10.18 -2.67
CA LEU A 30 -11.01 10.57 -1.32
C LEU A 30 -11.21 12.09 -1.10
N PRO A 31 -11.49 12.53 0.14
CA PRO A 31 -11.44 13.94 0.48
C PRO A 31 -10.05 14.51 0.15
N SER A 32 -9.97 15.70 -0.44
CA SER A 32 -8.69 16.35 -0.79
C SER A 32 -7.75 16.57 0.39
N THR A 33 -8.27 16.55 1.63
CA THR A 33 -7.52 16.64 2.88
C THR A 33 -7.01 15.29 3.40
N ALA A 34 -7.19 14.21 2.65
CA ALA A 34 -6.70 12.89 3.03
C ALA A 34 -5.17 12.84 3.02
N VAL A 35 -4.61 12.01 3.91
CA VAL A 35 -3.17 11.73 3.97
C VAL A 35 -2.92 10.32 3.46
N ILE A 36 -2.06 10.18 2.46
CA ILE A 36 -1.74 8.90 1.83
C ILE A 36 -0.47 8.32 2.43
N ILE A 37 -0.56 7.12 2.98
CA ILE A 37 0.56 6.36 3.55
C ILE A 37 0.88 5.21 2.60
N HIS A 38 2.15 5.01 2.26
CA HIS A 38 2.56 3.88 1.42
C HIS A 38 3.96 3.38 1.78
N GLY A 39 4.30 2.17 1.37
CA GLY A 39 5.51 1.47 1.80
C GLY A 39 6.73 1.68 0.91
N ASN A 40 6.69 2.67 0.01
CA ASN A 40 7.74 3.04 -0.96
C ASN A 40 8.37 1.85 -1.73
N ALA A 41 7.64 0.74 -1.87
CA ALA A 41 8.10 -0.40 -2.66
C ALA A 41 7.84 -0.15 -4.15
N LYS A 42 8.64 -0.76 -5.03
CA LYS A 42 8.32 -0.77 -6.47
C LYS A 42 6.93 -1.37 -6.68
N GLY A 43 6.14 -0.82 -7.61
CA GLY A 43 4.78 -1.27 -7.96
C GLY A 43 3.73 -0.29 -7.48
N ALA A 44 2.57 -0.81 -7.05
CA ALA A 44 1.46 0.00 -6.55
C ALA A 44 1.86 0.95 -5.41
N ASP A 45 2.73 0.54 -4.48
CA ASP A 45 3.23 1.43 -3.43
C ASP A 45 3.90 2.71 -4.01
N LYS A 46 4.83 2.57 -4.95
CA LYS A 46 5.52 3.72 -5.57
C LYS A 46 4.56 4.55 -6.45
N LEU A 47 3.78 3.86 -7.27
CA LEU A 47 2.83 4.47 -8.20
C LEU A 47 1.76 5.28 -7.46
N ALA A 48 1.22 4.75 -6.37
CA ALA A 48 0.25 5.46 -5.54
C ALA A 48 0.83 6.70 -4.88
N GLY A 49 2.08 6.65 -4.40
CA GLY A 49 2.77 7.81 -3.84
C GLY A 49 2.94 8.94 -4.86
N GLU A 50 3.38 8.61 -6.07
CA GLU A 50 3.58 9.58 -7.17
C GLU A 50 2.25 10.19 -7.63
N LEU A 51 1.23 9.36 -7.85
CA LEU A 51 -0.10 9.81 -8.26
C LEU A 51 -0.78 10.67 -7.19
N ALA A 52 -0.70 10.25 -5.92
CA ALA A 52 -1.26 11.02 -4.81
C ALA A 52 -0.59 12.38 -4.67
N TYR A 53 0.73 12.45 -4.78
CA TYR A 53 1.47 13.70 -4.76
C TYR A 53 1.04 14.62 -5.92
N GLY A 54 0.95 14.07 -7.15
CA GLY A 54 0.49 14.83 -8.32
C GLY A 54 -0.96 15.33 -8.22
N LEU A 55 -1.81 14.67 -7.44
CA LEU A 55 -3.19 15.10 -7.14
C LEU A 55 -3.29 16.06 -5.94
N GLY A 56 -2.16 16.44 -5.33
CA GLY A 56 -2.12 17.42 -4.22
C GLY A 56 -2.35 16.84 -2.82
N PHE A 57 -2.35 15.52 -2.66
CA PHE A 57 -2.45 14.91 -1.33
C PHE A 57 -1.16 15.06 -0.52
N GLN A 58 -1.29 15.08 0.80
CA GLN A 58 -0.14 14.84 1.67
C GLN A 58 0.26 13.36 1.58
N VAL A 59 1.53 13.08 1.28
CA VAL A 59 2.04 11.72 1.12
C VAL A 59 3.10 11.41 2.18
N ILE A 60 3.00 10.22 2.77
CA ILE A 60 3.94 9.69 3.77
C ILE A 60 4.51 8.35 3.27
N PRO A 61 5.71 8.36 2.66
CA PRO A 61 6.43 7.14 2.33
C PRO A 61 7.09 6.52 3.57
N ILE A 62 7.01 5.20 3.72
CA ILE A 62 7.70 4.45 4.78
C ILE A 62 8.58 3.37 4.15
N ASP A 63 9.89 3.55 4.24
CA ASP A 63 10.87 2.58 3.74
C ASP A 63 11.00 1.34 4.62
N ALA A 64 11.30 0.21 3.98
CA ALA A 64 11.74 -1.00 4.68
C ALA A 64 13.26 -0.96 4.90
N GLU A 65 13.69 -1.10 6.15
CA GLU A 65 15.10 -1.13 6.56
C GLU A 65 15.75 -2.52 6.26
N TRP A 66 15.86 -2.88 4.98
CA TRP A 66 16.39 -4.18 4.54
C TRP A 66 17.80 -4.47 5.06
N GLY A 67 18.67 -3.45 5.12
CA GLY A 67 20.04 -3.61 5.65
C GLY A 67 20.09 -3.96 7.14
N ARG A 68 19.08 -3.55 7.92
CA ARG A 68 19.02 -3.77 9.36
C ARG A 68 18.29 -5.05 9.74
N TYR A 69 17.17 -5.34 9.08
CA TYR A 69 16.27 -6.42 9.48
C TYR A 69 16.15 -7.55 8.46
N GLY A 70 16.86 -7.48 7.33
CA GLY A 70 16.82 -8.49 6.27
C GLY A 70 15.37 -8.79 5.86
N LYS A 71 15.02 -10.08 5.80
CA LYS A 71 13.68 -10.54 5.39
C LYS A 71 12.55 -10.01 6.30
N GLY A 72 12.85 -9.61 7.54
CA GLY A 72 11.88 -9.04 8.49
C GLY A 72 11.51 -7.58 8.22
N ALA A 73 12.29 -6.86 7.39
CA ALA A 73 12.10 -5.43 7.15
C ALA A 73 10.71 -5.09 6.58
N GLY A 74 10.18 -5.91 5.66
CA GLY A 74 8.85 -5.71 5.08
C GLY A 74 7.71 -5.77 6.11
N PRO A 75 7.57 -6.87 6.88
CA PRO A 75 6.58 -6.95 7.96
C PRO A 75 6.73 -5.87 9.04
N ILE A 76 7.95 -5.48 9.40
CA ILE A 76 8.20 -4.39 10.37
C ILE A 76 7.68 -3.06 9.81
N ARG A 77 8.04 -2.73 8.56
CA ARG A 77 7.50 -1.58 7.84
C ARG A 77 5.97 -1.60 7.77
N ASN A 78 5.36 -2.75 7.48
CA ASN A 78 3.90 -2.89 7.46
C ASN A 78 3.27 -2.52 8.80
N LYS A 79 3.83 -3.01 9.92
CA LYS A 79 3.37 -2.64 11.26
C LYS A 79 3.54 -1.15 11.53
N LYS A 80 4.65 -0.54 11.09
CA LYS A 80 4.90 0.91 11.22
C LYS A 80 3.89 1.74 10.43
N MET A 81 3.52 1.34 9.22
CA MET A 81 2.46 2.02 8.47
C MET A 81 1.09 1.87 9.15
N LEU A 82 0.75 0.67 9.65
CA LEU A 82 -0.51 0.44 10.34
C LEU A 82 -0.59 1.20 11.68
N SER A 83 0.52 1.36 12.40
CA SER A 83 0.55 2.12 13.67
C SER A 83 0.27 3.61 13.48
N MET A 84 0.30 4.12 12.25
CA MET A 84 -0.14 5.47 11.91
C MET A 84 -1.66 5.63 11.94
N ARG A 85 -2.40 4.56 12.25
CA ARG A 85 -3.87 4.50 12.36
C ARG A 85 -4.56 4.98 11.06
N PRO A 86 -4.36 4.27 9.94
CA PRO A 86 -5.15 4.53 8.74
C PRO A 86 -6.63 4.21 9.01
N ASP A 87 -7.51 5.00 8.42
CA ASP A 87 -8.96 4.77 8.44
C ASP A 87 -9.36 3.72 7.38
N LEU A 88 -8.59 3.65 6.29
CA LEU A 88 -8.84 2.77 5.14
C LEU A 88 -7.53 2.22 4.58
N VAL A 89 -7.54 0.94 4.18
CA VAL A 89 -6.47 0.30 3.42
C VAL A 89 -6.95 -0.05 2.01
N LEU A 90 -6.23 0.41 0.99
CA LEU A 90 -6.40 0.01 -0.40
C LEU A 90 -5.25 -0.93 -0.79
N ALA A 91 -5.57 -2.18 -1.09
CA ALA A 91 -4.60 -3.21 -1.44
C ALA A 91 -4.72 -3.59 -2.92
N PHE A 92 -3.67 -3.36 -3.69
CA PHE A 92 -3.63 -3.59 -5.14
C PHE A 92 -2.67 -4.72 -5.50
N HIS A 93 -3.19 -5.79 -6.13
CA HIS A 93 -2.37 -6.88 -6.66
C HIS A 93 -3.19 -7.78 -7.60
N GLU A 94 -2.59 -8.25 -8.71
CA GLU A 94 -3.18 -9.25 -9.62
C GLU A 94 -3.62 -10.51 -8.84
N ASP A 95 -2.69 -11.12 -8.10
CA ASP A 95 -2.99 -12.27 -7.24
C ASP A 95 -2.47 -12.09 -5.80
N ILE A 96 -3.38 -11.77 -4.88
CA ILE A 96 -3.05 -11.56 -3.46
C ILE A 96 -2.50 -12.83 -2.79
N SER A 97 -2.88 -14.02 -3.26
CA SER A 97 -2.39 -15.28 -2.70
C SER A 97 -0.87 -15.40 -2.85
N GLN A 98 -0.32 -14.86 -3.95
CA GLN A 98 1.11 -14.85 -4.23
C GLN A 98 1.86 -13.67 -3.59
N SER A 99 1.13 -12.65 -3.14
CA SER A 99 1.73 -11.46 -2.52
C SER A 99 1.90 -11.57 -1.01
N LYS A 100 2.98 -12.19 -0.54
CA LYS A 100 3.26 -12.33 0.92
C LYS A 100 3.21 -10.99 1.67
N GLY A 101 3.74 -9.92 1.05
CA GLY A 101 3.79 -8.58 1.66
C GLY A 101 2.41 -7.91 1.76
N THR A 102 1.64 -7.91 0.67
CA THR A 102 0.29 -7.31 0.65
C THR A 102 -0.68 -8.13 1.51
N ARG A 103 -0.62 -9.46 1.45
CA ARG A 103 -1.41 -10.34 2.32
C ARG A 103 -1.11 -10.13 3.79
N ASN A 104 0.16 -9.89 4.15
CA ASN A 104 0.52 -9.52 5.51
C ASN A 104 -0.18 -8.21 5.93
N MET A 105 -0.13 -7.17 5.11
CA MET A 105 -0.82 -5.89 5.40
C MET A 105 -2.34 -6.08 5.58
N ILE A 106 -2.99 -6.76 4.63
CA ILE A 106 -4.44 -7.06 4.71
C ILE A 106 -4.79 -7.77 6.01
N SER A 107 -3.99 -8.78 6.39
CA SER A 107 -4.24 -9.56 7.61
C SER A 107 -4.13 -8.70 8.87
N ILE A 108 -3.07 -7.88 9.00
CA ILE A 108 -2.89 -7.06 10.20
C ILE A 108 -3.91 -5.91 10.26
N ALA A 109 -4.31 -5.34 9.14
CA ALA A 109 -5.31 -4.27 9.06
C ALA A 109 -6.70 -4.76 9.47
N ARG A 110 -7.14 -5.90 8.92
CA ARG A 110 -8.42 -6.53 9.30
C ARG A 110 -8.46 -6.90 10.79
N LYS A 111 -7.36 -7.44 11.32
CA LYS A 111 -7.25 -7.73 12.77
C LYS A 111 -7.34 -6.49 13.65
N ALA A 112 -6.89 -5.34 13.14
CA ALA A 112 -7.00 -4.06 13.81
C ALA A 112 -8.35 -3.35 13.60
N GLY A 113 -9.31 -3.98 12.90
CA GLY A 113 -10.62 -3.40 12.63
C GLY A 113 -10.62 -2.29 11.58
N VAL A 114 -9.53 -2.14 10.80
CA VAL A 114 -9.43 -1.14 9.73
C VAL A 114 -10.14 -1.66 8.48
N GLU A 115 -10.91 -0.80 7.80
CA GLU A 115 -11.55 -1.14 6.53
C GLU A 115 -10.48 -1.48 5.48
N VAL A 116 -10.65 -2.59 4.77
CA VAL A 116 -9.72 -3.03 3.72
C VAL A 116 -10.47 -3.30 2.42
N ARG A 117 -10.10 -2.59 1.35
CA ARG A 117 -10.57 -2.83 -0.01
C ARG A 117 -9.45 -3.45 -0.83
N VAL A 118 -9.77 -4.54 -1.52
CA VAL A 118 -8.81 -5.32 -2.30
C VAL A 118 -9.16 -5.20 -3.78
N PHE A 119 -8.16 -4.90 -4.60
CA PHE A 119 -8.28 -4.76 -6.04
C PHE A 119 -7.37 -5.79 -6.71
N SER A 120 -7.98 -6.63 -7.53
CA SER A 120 -7.33 -7.64 -8.37
C SER A 120 -7.75 -7.42 -9.81
N SER A 121 -6.87 -7.79 -10.74
CA SER A 121 -7.06 -7.76 -12.19
C SER A 121 -6.82 -9.13 -12.77
#